data_AF-A0A061R431-F1
#
_entry.id   AF-A0A061R431-F1
#
_cell.length_a   1.000
_cell.length_b   1.000
_cell.length_c   1.000
_cell.angle_alpha   90.00
_cell.angle_beta   90.00
_cell.angle_gamma   90.00
#
_symmetry.space_group_name_H-M   'P 1'
#
loop_
_entity.id
_entity.type
_entity.pdbx_description
1 polymer ?
#
loop_
_entity_poly.entity_id
_entity_poly.type
_entity_poly.pdbx_seq_one_letter_code
_entity_poly.pdbx_strand_id
1 'polypeptide(L)' 'MSWYESLPALGIITAAVAAMGGLQSLVHWGAYGKPKAVGLGQWDYRLRERDERLHQGGETE' A
#
# COMPACT_ATOMS: atom_id res chain seq x y z
N MET A 1 -3.56 4.79 39.79
CA MET A 1 -2.28 5.26 39.24
C MET A 1 -1.51 4.18 38.46
N SER A 2 -1.60 2.89 38.81
CA SER A 2 -0.74 1.83 38.22
C SER A 2 -0.88 1.55 36.71
N TRP A 3 -2.05 1.72 36.10
CA TRP A 3 -2.22 1.39 34.67
C TRP A 3 -1.72 2.46 33.69
N TYR A 4 -1.62 3.71 34.15
CA TYR A 4 -1.14 4.83 33.32
C TYR A 4 0.36 4.71 33.01
N GLU A 5 1.14 4.05 33.86
CA GLU A 5 2.58 3.83 33.66
C GLU A 5 2.89 2.96 32.44
N SER A 6 1.93 2.13 32.00
CA SER A 6 2.08 1.27 30.82
C SER A 6 1.66 1.95 29.50
N LEU A 7 0.93 3.07 29.56
CA LEU A 7 0.48 3.79 28.37
C LEU A 7 1.62 4.34 27.48
N PRO A 8 2.75 4.85 28.03
CA PRO A 8 3.88 5.27 27.20
C PRO A 8 4.41 4.15 26.31
N ALA A 9 4.59 2.95 26.87
CA ALA A 9 5.05 1.79 26.10
C ALA A 9 4.01 1.38 25.03
N LEU A 10 2.72 1.37 25.39
CA LEU A 10 1.63 1.08 24.45
C LEU A 10 1.55 2.11 23.31
N GLY A 11 1.74 3.39 23.63
CA GLY A 11 1.73 4.47 22.66
C GLY A 11 2.85 4.34 21.64
N ILE A 12 4.06 4.00 22.09
CA ILE A 12 5.21 3.78 21.21
C ILE A 12 4.97 2.60 20.27
N ILE A 13 4.46 1.48 20.80
CA ILE A 13 4.21 0.28 19.98
C ILE A 13 3.11 0.54 18.95
N THR A 14 2.03 1.22 19.36
CA THR A 14 0.94 1.60 18.44
C THR A 14 1.44 2.52 17.33
N ALA A 15 2.25 3.53 17.69
CA ALA A 15 2.84 4.43 16.71
C ALA A 15 3.77 3.70 15.74
N ALA A 16 4.57 2.74 16.22
CA ALA A 16 5.45 1.94 15.38
C ALA A 16 4.66 1.08 14.38
N VAL A 17 3.58 0.41 14.82
CA VAL A 17 2.74 -0.41 13.93
C VAL A 17 2.00 0.45 12.91
N ALA A 18 1.44 1.58 13.34
CA ALA A 18 0.78 2.52 12.44
C ALA A 18 1.76 3.11 11.40
N ALA A 19 2.98 3.46 11.82
CA ALA A 19 4.02 3.95 10.92
C ALA A 19 4.41 2.90 9.88
N MET A 20 4.48 1.62 10.25
CA MET A 20 4.80 0.53 9.33
C MET A 20 3.79 0.43 8.19
N GLY A 21 2.49 0.43 8.51
CA GLY A 21 1.43 0.38 7.49
C GLY A 21 1.32 1.67 6.68
N GLY A 22 1.41 2.83 7.35
CA GLY A 22 1.32 4.14 6.70
C GLY A 22 2.46 4.38 5.72
N LEU A 23 3.69 4.08 6.10
CA LEU A 23 4.87 4.27 5.25
C LEU A 23 4.78 3.40 3.98
N GLN A 24 4.39 2.14 4.12
CA GLN A 24 4.20 1.24 2.97
C GLN A 24 3.12 1.75 2.00
N SER A 25 2.02 2.28 2.53
CA SER A 25 0.94 2.85 1.70
C SER A 25 1.42 4.11 0.96
N LEU A 26 2.13 5.01 1.63
CA LEU A 26 2.65 6.24 1.03
C LEU A 26 3.67 5.96 -0.07
N VAL A 27 4.60 5.04 0.16
CA VAL A 27 5.61 4.65 -0.85
C VAL A 27 4.94 4.04 -2.08
N HIS A 28 3.96 3.15 -1.91
CA HIS A 28 3.25 2.55 -3.04
C HIS A 28 2.46 3.58 -3.83
N TRP A 29 1.76 4.48 -3.13
CA TRP A 29 1.00 5.55 -3.76
C TRP A 29 1.91 6.51 -4.54
N GLY A 30 3.08 6.85 -4.00
CA GLY A 30 4.08 7.68 -4.69
C GLY A 30 4.66 7.01 -5.94
N ALA A 31 4.91 5.70 -5.91
CA ALA A 31 5.51 4.99 -7.05
C ALA A 31 4.51 4.69 -8.18
N TYR A 32 3.26 4.36 -7.85
CA TYR A 32 2.27 3.87 -8.82
C TYR A 32 1.09 4.82 -9.04
N GLY A 33 1.01 5.93 -8.30
CA GLY A 33 -0.06 6.94 -8.38
C GLY A 33 -1.42 6.46 -7.88
N LYS A 34 -1.54 5.21 -7.41
CA LYS A 34 -2.79 4.59 -6.97
C LYS A 34 -2.55 3.69 -5.75
N PRO A 35 -3.57 3.48 -4.90
CA PRO A 35 -3.45 2.56 -3.77
C PRO A 35 -3.23 1.13 -4.25
N LYS A 36 -2.50 0.33 -3.46
CA LYS A 36 -2.22 -1.07 -3.79
C LYS A 36 -3.51 -1.86 -3.81
N ALA A 37 -3.85 -2.47 -4.95
CA ALA A 37 -4.98 -3.39 -5.04
C ALA A 37 -4.71 -4.64 -4.20
N VAL A 38 -5.68 -5.02 -3.37
CA VAL A 38 -5.64 -6.22 -2.51
C VAL A 38 -6.61 -7.26 -3.07
N GLY A 39 -6.30 -8.55 -2.89
CA GLY A 39 -7.18 -9.63 -3.32
C GLY A 39 -7.25 -9.85 -4.83
N LEU A 40 -6.17 -9.56 -5.56
CA LEU A 40 -6.09 -9.79 -7.01
C LEU A 40 -6.15 -11.28 -7.34
N GLY A 41 -7.12 -11.68 -8.14
CA GLY A 41 -7.21 -13.01 -8.73
C GLY A 41 -6.37 -13.12 -10.00
N GLN A 42 -6.22 -14.34 -10.53
CA GLN A 42 -5.53 -14.60 -11.79
C GLN A 42 -6.12 -13.81 -12.97
N TRP A 43 -7.44 -13.58 -12.96
CA TRP A 43 -8.11 -12.76 -13.96
C TRP A 43 -7.62 -11.31 -13.93
N ASP A 44 -7.49 -10.71 -12.74
CA ASP A 44 -7.08 -9.31 -12.60
C ASP A 44 -5.61 -9.10 -13.03
N TYR A 45 -4.74 -10.08 -12.79
CA TYR A 45 -3.36 -10.04 -13.29
C TYR A 45 -3.31 -10.00 -14.82
N ARG A 46 -4.10 -10.85 -15.50
CA ARG A 46 -4.17 -10.87 -16.97
C ARG A 46 -4.78 -9.60 -17.54
N LEU A 47 -5.76 -9.03 -16.84
CA LEU A 47 -6.37 -7.76 -17.24
C LEU A 47 -5.37 -6.61 -17.16
N ARG A 48 -4.59 -6.54 -16.06
CA ARG A 48 -3.52 -5.55 -15.91
C ARG A 48 -2.44 -5.68 -16.98
N GLU A 49 -2.01 -6.90 -17.28
CA GLU A 49 -1.02 -7.14 -18.33
C GLU A 49 -1.54 -6.72 -19.71
N ARG A 50 -2.81 -6.99 -20.02
CA ARG A 50 -3.45 -6.51 -21.23
C ARG A 50 -3.43 -4.98 -21.29
N ASP A 51 -3.84 -4.32 -20.22
CA ASP A 51 -3.92 -2.86 -20.18
C ASP A 51 -2.53 -2.20 -20.30
N GLU A 52 -1.50 -2.78 -19.69
CA GLU A 52 -0.11 -2.32 -19.85
C GLU A 52 0.37 -2.44 -21.30
N ARG A 53 0.06 -3.55 -21.99
CA ARG A 53 0.40 -3.73 -23.42
C ARG A 53 -0.33 -2.74 -24.32
N LEU A 54 -1.61 -2.47 -24.06
CA LEU A 54 -2.40 -1.51 -24.83
C LEU A 54 -1.91 -0.08 -24.63
N HIS A 55 -1.53 0.28 -23.40
CA HIS A 55 -0.96 1.59 -23.10
C HIS A 55 0.33 1.82 -23.88
N GLN A 56 1.25 0.84 -23.86
CA GLN A 56 2.51 0.92 -24.59
C GLN A 56 2.33 0.94 -26.12
N GLY A 57 1.36 0.20 -26.65
CA GLY A 57 1.07 0.19 -28.09
C GLY A 57 0.41 1.48 -28.60
N GLY A 58 -0.34 2.19 -27.75
CA GLY A 58 -0.96 3.47 -28.08
C GLY A 58 0.00 4.67 -28.00
N GLU A 59 1.16 4.52 -27.35
CA GLU A 59 2.21 5.55 -27.31
C GLU A 59 3.14 5.53 -28.55
N THR A 60 3.00 4.52 -29.42
CA THR A 60 3.83 4.34 -30.63
C THR A 60 3.18 4.77 -31.94
N GLU A 61 2.00 5.40 -31.90
CA GLU A 61 1.37 6.08 -33.07
C GLU A 61 1.52 7.61 -33.00
#